data_AF-A0A0F9FP27-F1
#
_entry.id   AF-A0A0F9FP27-F1
#
_cell.length_a   1.000
_cell.length_b   1.000
_cell.length_c   1.000
_cell.angle_alpha   90.00
_cell.angle_beta   90.00
_cell.angle_gamma   90.00
#
_symmetry.space_group_name_H-M   'P 1'
#
loop_
_entity.id
_entity.type
_entity.pdbx_description
1 polymer ?
#
loop_
_entity_poly.entity_id
_entity_poly.type
_entity_poly.pdbx_seq_one_letter_code
_entity_poly.pdbx_strand_id
1 'polypeptide(L)' 'MSDTQSPLARYAAEPSATDGQRLALMARAWVDDGIICVRPEQIANDILRRACITAVEELYGKRADG' A
#
# COMPACT_ATOMS: atom_id res chain seq x y z
N MET A 1 27.00 -12.64 33.36
CA MET A 1 25.89 -11.70 33.11
C MET A 1 25.44 -11.95 31.69
N SER A 2 24.27 -12.55 31.51
CA SER A 2 23.76 -12.91 30.19
C SER A 2 23.23 -11.65 29.53
N ASP A 3 23.89 -11.22 28.45
CA ASP A 3 23.40 -10.15 27.58
C ASP A 3 22.02 -10.52 27.06
N THR A 4 21.00 -9.92 27.66
CA THR A 4 19.63 -10.03 27.19
C THR A 4 19.53 -9.18 25.93
N GLN A 5 19.88 -9.76 24.79
CA GLN A 5 19.62 -9.15 23.50
C GLN A 5 18.10 -8.93 23.39
N SER A 6 17.71 -7.66 23.37
CA SER A 6 16.32 -7.23 23.17
C SER A 6 15.72 -7.93 21.94
N PRO A 7 14.47 -8.42 22.00
CA PRO A 7 13.77 -8.99 20.84
C PRO A 7 13.70 -8.04 19.64
N LEU A 8 13.80 -6.73 19.88
CA LEU A 8 13.83 -5.69 18.83
C LEU A 8 15.13 -5.67 18.04
N ALA A 9 16.24 -6.20 18.58
CA ALA A 9 17.51 -6.29 17.88
C ALA A 9 17.52 -7.35 16.76
N ARG A 10 16.49 -8.22 16.71
CA ARG A 10 16.31 -9.23 15.65
C ARG A 10 15.53 -8.74 14.44
N TYR A 11 14.88 -7.57 14.52
CA TYR A 11 14.37 -6.90 13.33
C TYR A 11 15.55 -6.26 12.60
N ALA A 12 16.38 -7.10 11.99
CA ALA A 12 17.13 -6.67 10.82
C ALA A 12 16.08 -6.10 9.86
N ALA A 13 16.26 -4.85 9.44
CA ALA A 13 15.40 -4.24 8.45
C ALA A 13 15.39 -5.15 7.22
N GLU A 14 14.29 -5.89 7.03
CA GLU A 14 14.12 -6.66 5.80
C GLU A 14 14.27 -5.67 4.65
N PRO A 15 15.06 -6.00 3.62
CA PRO A 15 15.22 -5.12 2.48
C PRO A 15 13.84 -4.81 1.91
N SER A 16 13.57 -3.53 1.64
CA SER A 16 12.29 -3.11 1.08
C SER A 16 12.00 -3.91 -0.18
N ALA A 17 10.77 -4.41 -0.32
CA ALA A 17 10.36 -5.17 -1.49
C ALA A 17 10.74 -4.42 -2.78
N THR A 18 11.37 -5.13 -3.70
CA THR A 18 11.66 -4.59 -5.04
C THR A 18 10.35 -4.26 -5.75
N ASP A 19 10.38 -3.34 -6.73
CA ASP A 19 9.21 -3.00 -7.53
C ASP A 19 8.58 -4.23 -8.20
N GLY A 20 9.40 -5.18 -8.65
CA GLY A 20 8.94 -6.46 -9.22
C GLY A 20 8.16 -7.32 -8.21
N GLN A 21 8.65 -7.43 -6.97
CA GLN A 21 7.94 -8.15 -5.91
C GLN A 21 6.64 -7.45 -5.52
N ARG A 22 6.65 -6.11 -5.47
CA ARG A 22 5.45 -5.31 -5.22
C ARG A 22 4.41 -5.55 -6.31
N LEU A 23 4.80 -5.54 -7.59
CA LEU A 23 3.89 -5.80 -8.70
C LEU A 23 3.33 -7.23 -8.66
N ALA A 24 4.16 -8.23 -8.32
CA ALA A 24 3.70 -9.60 -8.15
C ALA A 24 2.67 -9.75 -7.01
N LEU A 25 2.91 -9.07 -5.88
CA LEU A 25 1.97 -9.03 -4.76
C LEU A 25 0.64 -8.36 -5.15
N MET A 26 0.71 -7.24 -5.88
CA MET A 26 -0.48 -6.55 -6.40
C MET A 26 -1.27 -7.42 -7.38
N ALA A 27 -0.58 -8.12 -8.29
CA ALA A 27 -1.22 -9.03 -9.22
C ALA A 27 -1.91 -10.19 -8.47
N ARG A 28 -1.31 -10.70 -7.40
CA ARG A 28 -1.91 -11.76 -6.59
C ARG A 28 -3.13 -11.28 -5.82
N ALA A 29 -3.06 -10.10 -5.18
CA ALA A 29 -4.19 -9.49 -4.47
C ALA A 29 -5.40 -9.24 -5.39
N TRP A 30 -5.15 -8.89 -6.65
CA TRP A 30 -6.21 -8.78 -7.64
C TRP A 30 -6.88 -10.13 -7.92
N VAL A 31 -6.09 -11.19 -8.10
CA VAL A 31 -6.60 -12.52 -8.42
C VAL A 31 -7.38 -13.13 -7.26
N ASP A 32 -6.88 -12.99 -6.03
CA ASP A 32 -7.43 -13.68 -4.87
C ASP A 32 -8.59 -12.89 -4.24
N ASP A 33 -8.46 -11.57 -4.13
CA ASP A 33 -9.38 -10.73 -3.34
C ASP A 33 -10.11 -9.67 -4.19
N GLY A 34 -9.76 -9.54 -5.48
CA GLY A 34 -10.30 -8.47 -6.32
C GLY A 34 -9.84 -7.06 -5.89
N ILE A 35 -8.75 -6.98 -5.11
CA ILE A 35 -8.25 -5.72 -4.55
C ILE A 35 -7.18 -5.12 -5.47
N ILE A 36 -7.31 -3.82 -5.73
CA ILE A 36 -6.30 -3.03 -6.42
C ILE A 36 -5.85 -1.85 -5.54
N CYS A 37 -4.54 -1.72 -5.34
CA CYS A 37 -3.94 -0.62 -4.58
C CYS A 37 -3.22 0.34 -5.53
N VAL A 38 -3.92 1.32 -6.07
CA VAL A 38 -3.32 2.37 -6.92
C VAL A 38 -3.29 3.70 -6.20
N ARG A 39 -2.20 4.45 -6.34
CA ARG A 39 -2.20 5.85 -5.93
C ARG A 39 -2.97 6.68 -6.97
N PRO A 40 -3.71 7.73 -6.58
CA PRO A 40 -4.51 8.51 -7.52
C PRO A 40 -3.72 9.03 -8.73
N GLU A 41 -2.47 9.44 -8.54
CA GLU A 41 -1.57 9.92 -9.62
C GLU A 41 -1.20 8.84 -10.65
N GLN A 42 -1.44 7.57 -10.36
CA GLN A 42 -1.24 6.46 -11.29
C GLN A 42 -2.46 6.22 -12.21
N ILE A 43 -3.58 6.90 -11.93
CA ILE A 43 -4.81 6.81 -12.73
C ILE A 43 -4.79 7.89 -13.81
N ALA A 44 -4.41 7.50 -15.03
CA ALA A 44 -4.27 8.41 -16.17
C ALA A 44 -5.59 9.02 -16.63
N ASN A 45 -6.71 8.29 -16.48
CA ASN A 45 -8.03 8.80 -16.83
C ASN A 45 -8.57 9.69 -15.70
N ASP A 46 -8.73 10.98 -15.99
CA ASP A 46 -9.16 11.99 -15.01
C ASP A 46 -10.56 11.72 -14.42
N ILE A 47 -11.49 11.24 -15.23
CA ILE A 47 -12.86 10.92 -14.80
C ILE A 47 -12.80 9.77 -13.79
N LEU A 48 -12.07 8.70 -14.13
CA LEU A 48 -11.90 7.55 -13.25
C LEU A 48 -11.17 7.93 -11.96
N ARG A 49 -10.11 8.73 -12.07
CA ARG A 49 -9.35 9.25 -10.92
C ARG A 49 -10.27 10.00 -9.96
N ARG A 50 -11.11 10.89 -10.48
CA ARG A 50 -12.05 11.65 -9.66
C ARG A 50 -13.10 10.76 -9.01
N ALA A 51 -13.67 9.81 -9.75
CA ALA A 51 -14.65 8.87 -9.22
C ALA A 51 -14.08 8.04 -8.05
N CYS A 52 -12.86 7.51 -8.20
CA CYS A 52 -12.18 6.79 -7.13
C CYS A 52 -11.91 7.67 -5.90
N ILE A 53 -11.43 8.90 -6.09
CA ILE A 53 -11.20 9.83 -4.97
C ILE A 53 -12.51 10.10 -4.22
N THR A 54 -13.58 10.45 -4.94
CA THR A 54 -14.88 10.75 -4.32
C THR A 54 -15.43 9.56 -3.54
N ALA A 55 -15.38 8.35 -4.11
CA ALA A 55 -15.84 7.15 -3.40
C ALA A 55 -15.03 6.89 -2.11
N VAL A 56 -13.70 7.09 -2.16
CA VAL A 56 -12.84 6.95 -0.98
C VAL A 56 -13.14 8.04 0.06
N GLU A 57 -13.35 9.29 -0.35
CA GLU A 57 -13.70 10.39 0.54
C GLU A 57 -15.07 10.18 1.21
N GLU A 58 -16.04 9.60 0.50
CA GLU A 58 -17.35 9.24 1.05
C GLU A 58 -17.24 8.10 2.09
N LEU A 59 -16.39 7.11 1.83
CA LEU A 59 -16.25 5.94 2.70
C LEU A 59 -15.38 6.20 3.94
N TYR A 60 -14.30 6.97 3.77
CA TYR A 60 -13.22 7.09 4.78
C TYR A 60 -12.98 8.53 5.23
N GLY A 61 -13.68 9.50 4.66
CA GLY A 61 -13.48 10.92 4.91
C GLY A 61 -12.39 11.54 4.02
N LYS A 62 -12.32 12.86 4.06
CA LYS A 62 -11.35 13.61 3.25
C LYS A 62 -9.93 13.40 3.75
N ARG A 63 -8.99 13.34 2.81
CA ARG A 63 -7.56 13.44 3.11
C ARG A 63 -7.27 14.79 3.78
N ALA A 64 -6.42 14.79 4.80
CA ALA A 64 -6.05 15.99 5.58
C ALA A 64 -5.09 16.92 4.82
N ASP A 65 -4.54 16.43 3.72
CA ASP A 65 -3.53 17.02 2.85
C ASP A 65 -4.14 17.83 1.67
N GLY A 66 -5.40 18.25 1.80
CA GLY A 66 -6.11 19.11 0.83
C GLY A 66 -6.21 20.58 1.25
#